data_AF-Q1GPR4-F1
#
_entry.id   AF-Q1GPR4-F1
#
_cell.length_a   1.000
_cell.length_b   1.000
_cell.length_c   1.000
_cell.angle_alpha   90.00
_cell.angle_beta   90.00
_cell.angle_gamma   90.00
#
_symmetry.space_group_name_H-M   'P 1'
#
loop_
_entity.id
_entity.type
_entity.pdbx_description
1 polymer ?
#
loop_
_entity_poly.entity_id
_entity_poly.type
_entity_poly.pdbx_seq_one_letter_code
_entity_poly.pdbx_strand_id
1 'polypeptide(L)'
;MAAERKEPLARTTVIKLASVLGLEDNAFIVGGQALNLWAERYALGRPELIAFGPFTSKDLDYFGHRQAAKKLADALNGEVHYPGPDDHTPNSAVVTATIDGIDLEIDFLSDVIGVKANALERDAVELIVPVRGNGVDELVLPVMHPLHCLQSRVANVVTLGRHDDVAMRQLAAAPIVLQAYIDEMLAEGDVKEAKLVLQRLFEFLRGDIAARKCPELPMRNPAEIFAAFQRDRRLDLRFRWFNLRSMRRTLRSRRRRRE
;
A
#
# COMPACT_ATOMS: atom_id res chain seq x y z
N MET A 1 13.56 -28.82 5.01
CA MET A 1 13.72 -27.81 6.07
C MET A 1 12.41 -27.06 6.18
N ALA A 2 11.68 -27.22 7.28
CA ALA A 2 10.42 -26.50 7.49
C ALA A 2 10.75 -25.02 7.70
N ALA A 3 10.12 -24.13 6.93
CA ALA A 3 10.20 -22.70 7.17
C ALA A 3 9.71 -22.42 8.60
N GLU A 4 10.59 -21.86 9.42
CA GLU A 4 10.32 -21.44 10.78
C GLU A 4 9.10 -20.50 10.74
N ARG A 5 7.93 -20.99 11.17
CA ARG A 5 6.73 -20.16 11.33
C ARG A 5 6.99 -19.24 12.51
N LYS A 6 7.58 -18.09 12.23
CA LYS A 6 7.81 -17.02 13.19
C LYS A 6 6.46 -16.48 13.68
N GLU A 7 6.28 -16.41 14.99
CA GLU A 7 5.07 -15.87 15.61
C GLU A 7 4.88 -14.38 15.26
N PRO A 8 3.64 -13.93 15.01
CA PRO A 8 3.33 -12.52 14.72
C PRO A 8 3.63 -11.63 15.92
N LEU A 9 3.97 -10.36 15.67
CA LEU A 9 4.23 -9.37 16.72
C LEU A 9 3.01 -9.21 17.63
N ALA A 10 3.25 -9.07 18.94
CA ALA A 10 2.20 -8.77 19.90
C ALA A 10 1.51 -7.45 19.53
N ARG A 11 0.17 -7.41 19.62
CA ARG A 11 -0.64 -6.24 19.25
C ARG A 11 -0.19 -4.96 19.96
N THR A 12 0.22 -5.06 21.22
CA THR A 12 0.74 -3.94 22.02
C THR A 12 2.02 -3.34 21.44
N THR A 13 2.90 -4.19 20.89
CA THR A 13 4.12 -3.79 20.19
C THR A 13 3.79 -3.03 18.92
N VAL A 14 2.86 -3.54 18.10
CA VAL A 14 2.40 -2.87 16.88
C VAL A 14 1.79 -1.50 17.19
N ILE A 15 0.97 -1.39 18.24
CA ILE A 15 0.39 -0.12 18.68
C ILE A 15 1.48 0.88 19.08
N LYS A 16 2.44 0.46 19.92
CA LYS A 16 3.56 1.32 20.33
C LYS A 16 4.39 1.80 19.15
N LEU A 17 4.73 0.91 18.21
CA LEU A 17 5.50 1.27 17.01
C LEU A 17 4.79 2.31 16.17
N ALA A 18 3.49 2.08 15.98
CA ALA A 18 2.70 2.78 15.00
C ALA A 18 2.07 4.08 15.57
N SER A 19 2.17 4.31 16.89
CA SER A 19 1.81 5.58 17.54
C SER A 19 2.97 6.60 17.64
N VAL A 20 4.19 6.24 17.24
CA VAL A 20 5.36 7.12 17.40
C VAL A 20 5.52 8.10 16.23
N LEU A 21 5.16 7.66 15.03
CA LEU A 21 5.31 8.43 13.80
C LEU A 21 3.95 8.85 13.27
N GLY A 22 3.81 10.14 12.97
CA GLY A 22 2.66 10.73 12.31
C GLY A 22 3.00 11.23 10.91
N LEU A 23 1.99 11.68 10.16
CA LEU A 23 2.21 12.27 8.83
C LEU A 23 3.08 13.54 8.91
N GLU A 24 3.05 14.26 10.03
CA GLU A 24 3.88 15.43 10.30
C GLU A 24 5.38 15.13 10.35
N ASP A 25 5.75 13.86 10.58
CA ASP A 25 7.15 13.41 10.55
C ASP A 25 7.62 13.09 9.11
N ASN A 26 6.75 13.26 8.10
CA ASN A 26 6.96 12.79 6.73
C ASN A 26 7.36 11.32 6.67
N ALA A 27 6.76 10.50 7.54
CA ALA A 27 7.00 9.07 7.61
C ALA A 27 5.69 8.29 7.67
N PHE A 28 5.64 7.18 6.93
CA PHE A 28 4.45 6.34 6.85
C PHE A 28 4.80 4.93 6.40
N ILE A 29 3.96 3.97 6.77
CA ILE A 29 4.16 2.55 6.45
C ILE A 29 3.98 2.36 4.94
N VAL A 30 4.88 1.62 4.30
CA VAL A 30 4.87 1.36 2.85
C VAL A 30 4.92 -0.14 2.52
N GLY A 31 5.03 -0.44 1.23
CA GLY A 31 5.36 -1.77 0.75
C GLY A 31 4.25 -2.81 1.01
N GLY A 32 4.69 -4.01 1.39
CA GLY A 32 3.78 -5.13 1.65
C GLY A 32 2.94 -4.93 2.91
N GLN A 33 3.52 -4.25 3.91
CA GLN A 33 2.86 -4.00 5.20
C GLN A 33 1.70 -3.01 5.06
N ALA A 34 1.88 -1.93 4.30
CA ALA A 34 0.78 -1.00 4.02
C ALA A 34 -0.39 -1.70 3.31
N LEU A 35 -0.09 -2.56 2.32
CA LEU A 35 -1.11 -3.34 1.63
C LEU A 35 -1.82 -4.32 2.57
N ASN A 36 -1.08 -4.95 3.50
CA ASN A 36 -1.65 -5.84 4.51
C ASN A 36 -2.67 -5.11 5.38
N LEU A 37 -2.31 -3.93 5.90
CA LEU A 37 -3.20 -3.12 6.74
C LEU A 37 -4.51 -2.76 6.01
N TRP A 38 -4.41 -2.38 4.73
CA TRP A 38 -5.60 -2.15 3.92
C TRP A 38 -6.42 -3.43 3.66
N ALA A 39 -5.74 -4.56 3.39
CA ALA A 39 -6.41 -5.82 3.16
C ALA A 39 -7.19 -6.27 4.41
N GLU A 40 -6.61 -6.12 5.59
CA GLU A 40 -7.26 -6.41 6.87
C GLU A 40 -8.47 -5.50 7.11
N ARG A 41 -8.36 -4.19 6.83
CA ARG A 41 -9.49 -3.25 6.93
C ARG A 41 -10.69 -3.70 6.10
N TYR A 42 -10.45 -4.18 4.88
CA TYR A 42 -11.52 -4.55 3.96
C TYR A 42 -11.92 -6.03 4.01
N ALA A 43 -11.21 -6.88 4.75
CA ALA A 43 -11.43 -8.32 4.76
C ALA A 43 -12.87 -8.72 5.14
N LEU A 44 -13.51 -7.97 6.05
CA LEU A 44 -14.90 -8.24 6.45
C LEU A 44 -15.90 -8.05 5.29
N GLY A 45 -15.69 -7.03 4.46
CA GLY A 45 -16.53 -6.73 3.29
C GLY A 45 -16.06 -7.38 1.98
N ARG A 46 -14.86 -7.95 1.98
CA ARG A 46 -14.19 -8.58 0.83
C ARG A 46 -13.50 -9.87 1.30
N PRO A 47 -14.23 -10.96 1.61
CA PRO A 47 -13.63 -12.18 2.15
C PRO A 47 -12.57 -12.79 1.24
N GLU A 48 -12.58 -12.50 -0.07
CA GLU A 48 -11.51 -12.91 -0.97
C GLU A 48 -10.12 -12.39 -0.56
N LEU A 49 -10.04 -11.31 0.22
CA LEU A 49 -8.78 -10.78 0.76
C LEU A 49 -8.15 -11.68 1.83
N ILE A 50 -8.96 -12.47 2.55
CA ILE A 50 -8.49 -13.40 3.58
C ILE A 50 -7.61 -14.48 2.96
N ALA A 51 -7.96 -14.94 1.75
CA ALA A 51 -7.23 -15.99 1.04
C ALA A 51 -5.79 -15.60 0.65
N PHE A 52 -5.47 -14.31 0.68
CA PHE A 52 -4.15 -13.81 0.35
C PHE A 52 -3.26 -13.56 1.59
N GLY A 53 -3.84 -13.64 2.80
CA GLY A 53 -3.11 -13.50 4.06
C GLY A 53 -2.51 -14.82 4.59
N PRO A 54 -1.63 -14.76 5.61
CA PRO A 54 -1.02 -13.54 6.15
C PRO A 54 0.03 -12.98 5.18
N PHE A 55 0.09 -11.64 5.05
CA PHE A 55 1.08 -10.96 4.23
C PHE A 55 2.32 -10.49 5.01
N THR A 56 2.38 -10.81 6.30
CA THR A 56 3.34 -10.26 7.27
C THR A 56 4.70 -10.95 7.21
N SER A 57 5.75 -10.20 6.87
CA SER A 57 7.08 -10.41 7.44
C SER A 57 7.14 -9.73 8.82
N LYS A 58 8.14 -10.07 9.65
CA LYS A 58 8.43 -9.35 10.91
C LYS A 58 8.94 -7.93 10.65
N ASP A 59 9.39 -7.66 9.43
CA ASP A 59 10.08 -6.44 9.04
C ASP A 59 9.05 -5.38 8.66
N LEU A 60 9.17 -4.19 9.27
CA LEU A 60 8.28 -3.07 9.07
C LEU A 60 8.95 -2.07 8.13
N ASP A 61 8.36 -1.86 6.95
CA ASP A 61 8.85 -0.88 5.98
C ASP A 61 8.18 0.47 6.21
N TYR A 62 8.97 1.49 6.54
CA TYR A 62 8.57 2.89 6.48
C TYR A 62 9.13 3.55 5.22
N PHE A 63 8.38 4.48 4.65
CA PHE A 63 8.99 5.60 3.97
C PHE A 63 9.30 6.65 5.01
N GLY A 64 10.44 7.31 4.87
CA GLY A 64 10.81 8.42 5.74
C GLY A 64 12.30 8.71 5.66
N HIS A 65 12.70 9.80 6.31
CA HIS A 65 14.08 10.25 6.31
C HIS A 65 14.73 10.07 7.68
N ARG A 66 16.02 10.40 7.76
CA ARG A 66 16.86 10.21 8.96
C ARG A 66 16.24 10.74 10.26
N GLN A 67 15.50 11.85 10.22
CA GLN A 67 14.87 12.44 11.40
C GLN A 67 13.76 11.54 11.96
N ALA A 68 12.91 10.98 11.11
CA ALA A 68 11.85 10.05 11.51
C ALA A 68 12.45 8.73 12.04
N ALA A 69 13.49 8.21 11.39
CA ALA A 69 14.20 7.02 11.85
C ALA A 69 14.81 7.24 13.24
N LYS A 70 15.46 8.39 13.46
CA LYS A 70 15.99 8.74 14.78
C LYS A 70 14.89 8.89 15.83
N LYS A 71 13.79 9.59 15.51
CA LYS A 71 12.64 9.75 16.41
C LYS A 71 12.09 8.39 16.84
N LEU A 72 11.96 7.46 15.89
CA LEU A 72 11.51 6.10 16.18
C LEU A 72 12.52 5.34 17.05
N ALA A 73 13.80 5.34 16.71
CA ALA A 73 14.83 4.67 17.50
C ALA A 73 14.86 5.18 18.95
N ASP A 74 14.82 6.51 19.15
CA ASP A 74 14.80 7.13 20.47
C ASP A 74 13.55 6.71 21.28
N ALA A 75 12.38 6.64 20.64
CA ALA A 75 11.13 6.22 21.28
C ALA A 75 11.10 4.73 21.65
N LEU A 76 11.80 3.89 20.89
CA LEU A 76 11.88 2.44 21.13
C LEU A 76 13.07 2.05 22.00
N ASN A 77 13.89 3.02 22.42
CA ASN A 77 15.18 2.78 23.06
C ASN A 77 16.05 1.80 22.24
N GLY A 78 16.02 1.98 20.92
CA GLY A 78 16.75 1.20 19.92
C GLY A 78 17.94 1.94 19.33
N GLU A 79 18.52 1.36 18.29
CA GLU A 79 19.65 1.90 17.54
C GLU A 79 19.23 2.28 16.12
N VAL A 80 19.89 3.29 15.56
CA VAL A 80 19.70 3.70 14.15
C VAL A 80 21.00 3.53 13.39
N HIS A 81 20.93 2.75 12.31
CA HIS A 81 22.01 2.59 11.36
C HIS A 81 21.68 3.39 10.09
N TYR A 82 22.66 4.16 9.61
CA TYR A 82 22.54 4.91 8.35
C TYR A 82 23.43 4.26 7.31
N PRO A 83 22.89 3.85 6.15
CA PRO A 83 23.70 3.34 5.06
C PRO A 83 24.79 4.33 4.63
N GLY A 84 26.00 3.79 4.44
CA GLY A 84 27.15 4.50 3.91
C GLY A 84 27.11 4.63 2.38
N PRO A 85 28.04 5.38 1.78
CA PRO A 85 28.10 5.60 0.33
C PRO A 85 28.24 4.32 -0.51
N ASP A 86 28.83 3.27 0.07
CA ASP A 86 29.10 2.00 -0.60
C ASP A 86 28.01 0.96 -0.38
N ASP A 87 26.99 1.26 0.43
CA ASP A 87 25.88 0.35 0.68
C ASP A 87 24.88 0.43 -0.47
N HIS A 88 24.77 -0.64 -1.25
CA HIS A 88 23.81 -0.75 -2.35
C HIS A 88 22.38 -1.06 -1.84
N THR A 89 21.81 -0.14 -1.08
CA THR A 89 20.47 -0.25 -0.49
C THR A 89 19.58 0.96 -0.80
N PRO A 90 18.27 0.77 -1.04
CA PRO A 90 17.31 1.87 -1.11
C PRO A 90 17.00 2.51 0.26
N ASN A 91 17.54 1.94 1.34
CA ASN A 91 17.26 2.38 2.70
C ASN A 91 17.97 3.72 2.98
N SER A 92 17.26 4.64 3.63
CA SER A 92 17.79 5.87 4.20
C SER A 92 18.30 5.66 5.64
N ALA A 93 17.74 4.67 6.33
CA ALA A 93 18.12 4.21 7.66
C ALA A 93 17.54 2.82 7.93
N VAL A 94 18.10 2.14 8.92
CA VAL A 94 17.55 0.92 9.52
C VAL A 94 17.49 1.16 11.03
N VAL A 95 16.33 0.92 11.64
CA VAL A 95 16.17 1.00 13.10
C VAL A 95 16.05 -0.41 13.66
N THR A 96 16.88 -0.71 14.66
CA THR A 96 16.83 -1.98 15.39
C THR A 96 16.41 -1.72 16.83
N ALA A 97 15.50 -2.55 17.36
CA ALA A 97 15.05 -2.43 18.75
C ALA A 97 14.58 -3.79 19.28
N THR A 98 14.67 -3.99 20.60
CA THR A 98 14.10 -5.17 21.27
C THR A 98 12.89 -4.73 22.10
N ILE A 99 11.69 -5.19 21.73
CA ILE A 99 10.46 -4.86 22.47
C ILE A 99 9.84 -6.15 23.00
N ASP A 100 9.63 -6.21 24.32
CA ASP A 100 9.04 -7.36 25.01
C ASP A 100 9.77 -8.69 24.67
N GLY A 101 11.10 -8.62 24.48
CA GLY A 101 11.95 -9.76 24.12
C GLY A 101 11.95 -10.13 22.63
N ILE A 102 11.31 -9.32 21.78
CA ILE A 102 11.27 -9.52 20.32
C ILE A 102 12.19 -8.49 19.66
N ASP A 103 13.19 -9.00 18.93
CA ASP A 103 14.02 -8.16 18.07
C ASP A 103 13.24 -7.74 16.83
N LEU A 104 13.31 -6.44 16.56
CA LEU A 104 12.66 -5.75 15.47
C LEU A 104 13.70 -5.07 14.60
N GLU A 105 13.50 -5.19 13.30
CA GLU A 105 14.21 -4.43 12.29
C GLU A 105 13.17 -3.64 11.48
N ILE A 106 13.41 -2.33 11.35
CA ILE A 106 12.49 -1.39 10.71
C ILE A 106 13.27 -0.64 9.65
N ASP A 107 12.94 -0.91 8.40
CA ASP A 107 13.58 -0.30 7.24
C ASP A 107 12.93 1.04 6.91
N PHE A 108 13.73 2.09 6.80
CA PHE A 108 13.28 3.38 6.27
C PHE A 108 13.73 3.50 4.82
N LEU A 109 12.80 3.36 3.88
CA LEU A 109 13.03 3.52 2.45
C LEU A 109 13.05 5.00 2.06
N SER A 110 14.02 5.37 1.22
CA SER A 110 14.07 6.71 0.58
C SER A 110 13.20 6.80 -0.68
N ASP A 111 12.93 5.66 -1.31
CA ASP A 111 12.18 5.56 -2.55
C ASP A 111 11.38 4.25 -2.61
N VAL A 112 10.25 4.27 -3.31
CA VAL A 112 9.44 3.07 -3.58
C VAL A 112 9.31 2.86 -5.08
N ILE A 113 9.86 1.75 -5.56
CA ILE A 113 9.84 1.40 -6.99
C ILE A 113 8.41 1.42 -7.54
N GLY A 114 8.22 2.08 -8.68
CA GLY A 114 6.92 2.25 -9.34
C GLY A 114 6.12 3.48 -8.91
N VAL A 115 6.58 4.22 -7.89
CA VAL A 115 5.92 5.42 -7.39
C VAL A 115 6.93 6.56 -7.29
N LYS A 116 6.52 7.79 -7.64
CA LYS A 116 7.38 8.97 -7.46
C LYS A 116 7.35 9.41 -6.00
N ALA A 117 8.51 9.66 -5.37
CA ALA A 117 8.60 10.06 -3.96
C ALA A 117 7.67 11.23 -3.60
N ASN A 118 7.66 12.28 -4.42
CA ASN A 118 6.78 13.44 -4.18
C ASN A 118 5.27 13.13 -4.23
N ALA A 119 4.85 12.11 -4.99
CA ALA A 119 3.46 11.66 -4.98
C ALA A 119 3.20 10.80 -3.74
N LEU A 120 4.16 9.93 -3.41
CA LEU A 120 4.08 9.05 -2.26
C LEU A 120 3.89 9.84 -0.94
N GLU A 121 4.69 10.88 -0.72
CA GLU A 121 4.58 11.77 0.44
C GLU A 121 3.26 12.53 0.47
N ARG A 122 2.91 13.18 -0.66
CA ARG A 122 1.69 14.01 -0.74
C ARG A 122 0.42 13.21 -0.47
N ASP A 123 0.38 11.97 -0.92
CA ASP A 123 -0.84 11.17 -0.93
C ASP A 123 -0.88 10.14 0.19
N ALA A 124 0.11 10.10 1.09
CA ALA A 124 0.02 9.28 2.30
C ALA A 124 -1.25 9.64 3.08
N VAL A 125 -1.91 8.62 3.65
CA VAL A 125 -3.20 8.78 4.32
C VAL A 125 -3.16 8.16 5.70
N GLU A 126 -4.07 8.61 6.55
CA GLU A 126 -4.28 8.06 7.88
C GLU A 126 -5.26 6.89 7.84
N LEU A 127 -4.82 5.74 8.34
CA LEU A 127 -5.65 4.56 8.54
C LEU A 127 -6.05 4.49 10.01
N ILE A 128 -7.34 4.62 10.27
CA ILE A 128 -7.90 4.45 11.62
C ILE A 128 -8.14 2.97 11.87
N VAL A 129 -7.43 2.41 12.85
CA VAL A 129 -7.50 1.00 13.26
C VAL A 129 -8.13 0.92 14.65
N PRO A 130 -9.27 0.22 14.82
CA PRO A 130 -9.89 0.07 16.13
C PRO A 130 -8.99 -0.75 17.07
N VAL A 131 -8.71 -0.21 18.25
CA VAL A 131 -7.92 -0.88 19.29
C VAL A 131 -8.85 -1.27 20.44
N ARG A 132 -8.97 -2.57 20.72
CA ARG A 132 -9.68 -3.06 21.92
C ARG A 132 -8.67 -3.33 23.03
N GLY A 133 -8.87 -2.74 24.20
CA GLY A 133 -8.30 -3.24 25.46
C GLY A 133 -7.38 -2.30 26.26
N ASN A 134 -7.02 -1.11 25.76
CA ASN A 134 -6.01 -0.25 26.43
C ASN A 134 -6.46 1.20 26.71
N GLY A 135 -7.77 1.50 26.72
CA GLY A 135 -8.29 2.86 26.98
C GLY A 135 -8.10 3.86 25.83
N VAL A 136 -7.51 3.43 24.71
CA VAL A 136 -7.53 4.11 23.42
C VAL A 136 -8.44 3.30 22.50
N ASP A 137 -9.48 3.91 21.97
CA ASP A 137 -10.48 3.22 21.13
C ASP A 137 -9.98 3.04 19.68
N GLU A 138 -9.11 3.93 19.21
CA GLU A 138 -8.64 4.00 17.82
C GLU A 138 -7.16 4.39 17.73
N LEU A 139 -6.42 3.73 16.84
CA LEU A 139 -5.04 4.04 16.49
C LEU A 139 -5.00 4.61 15.07
N VAL A 140 -4.34 5.76 14.90
CA VAL A 140 -4.18 6.42 13.60
C VAL A 140 -2.81 6.07 13.04
N LEU A 141 -2.79 5.44 11.86
CA LEU A 141 -1.57 4.97 11.22
C LEU A 141 -1.32 5.72 9.90
N PRO A 142 -0.21 6.45 9.76
CA PRO A 142 0.22 6.94 8.46
C PRO A 142 0.60 5.76 7.55
N VAL A 143 -0.10 5.62 6.42
CA VAL A 143 0.11 4.52 5.48
C VAL A 143 0.15 4.99 4.03
N MET A 144 0.87 4.23 3.20
CA MET A 144 0.89 4.35 1.75
C MET A 144 -0.53 4.23 1.17
N HIS A 145 -0.88 5.16 0.29
CA HIS A 145 -2.15 5.16 -0.42
C HIS A 145 -2.39 3.87 -1.22
N PRO A 146 -3.62 3.29 -1.25
CA PRO A 146 -3.92 2.05 -1.97
C PRO A 146 -3.53 2.03 -3.46
N LEU A 147 -3.67 3.17 -4.15
CA LEU A 147 -3.20 3.29 -5.55
C LEU A 147 -1.69 3.09 -5.66
N HIS A 148 -0.92 3.62 -4.71
CA HIS A 148 0.52 3.49 -4.68
C HIS A 148 0.93 2.06 -4.32
N CYS A 149 0.20 1.37 -3.43
CA CYS A 149 0.40 -0.05 -3.19
C CYS A 149 0.28 -0.86 -4.49
N LEU A 150 -0.78 -0.63 -5.29
CA LEU A 150 -0.95 -1.27 -6.60
C LEU A 150 0.24 -0.97 -7.54
N GLN A 151 0.61 0.29 -7.68
CA GLN A 151 1.73 0.71 -8.54
C GLN A 151 3.04 0.02 -8.15
N SER A 152 3.35 0.01 -6.86
CA SER A 152 4.55 -0.64 -6.33
C SER A 152 4.55 -2.15 -6.54
N ARG A 153 3.43 -2.84 -6.28
CA ARG A 153 3.36 -4.31 -6.50
C ARG A 153 3.52 -4.66 -7.98
N VAL A 154 2.91 -3.89 -8.88
CA VAL A 154 3.10 -4.07 -10.33
C VAL A 154 4.56 -3.86 -10.71
N ALA A 155 5.21 -2.80 -10.22
CA ALA A 155 6.61 -2.52 -10.55
C ALA A 155 7.57 -3.54 -9.93
N ASN A 156 7.30 -4.07 -8.74
CA ASN A 156 8.10 -5.15 -8.16
C ASN A 156 8.12 -6.40 -9.04
N VAL A 157 6.99 -6.79 -9.59
CA VAL A 157 6.90 -7.97 -10.46
C VAL A 157 7.47 -7.69 -11.85
N VAL A 158 7.16 -6.54 -12.45
CA VAL A 158 7.53 -6.24 -13.84
C VAL A 158 8.95 -5.70 -13.98
N THR A 159 9.37 -4.83 -13.07
CA THR A 159 10.66 -4.13 -13.14
C THR A 159 11.74 -4.87 -12.36
N LEU A 160 11.42 -5.39 -11.17
CA LEU A 160 12.39 -6.08 -10.31
C LEU A 160 12.37 -7.61 -10.47
N GLY A 161 11.42 -8.17 -11.24
CA GLY A 161 11.31 -9.62 -11.44
C GLY A 161 10.99 -10.40 -10.16
N ARG A 162 10.34 -9.78 -9.16
CA ARG A 162 9.95 -10.45 -7.92
C ARG A 162 8.74 -11.35 -8.18
N HIS A 163 8.93 -12.66 -8.06
CA HIS A 163 7.92 -13.68 -8.34
C HIS A 163 7.70 -14.68 -7.19
N ASP A 164 8.24 -14.40 -6.01
CA ASP A 164 7.99 -15.22 -4.83
C ASP A 164 6.50 -15.19 -4.43
N ASP A 165 6.07 -16.21 -3.70
CA ASP A 165 4.66 -16.39 -3.33
C ASP A 165 4.05 -15.17 -2.62
N VAL A 166 4.85 -14.47 -1.80
CA VAL A 166 4.38 -13.28 -1.07
C VAL A 166 4.15 -12.13 -2.06
N ALA A 167 5.11 -11.86 -2.94
CA ALA A 167 4.97 -10.85 -3.98
C ALA A 167 3.76 -11.11 -4.88
N MET A 168 3.51 -12.37 -5.25
CA MET A 168 2.37 -12.74 -6.09
C MET A 168 1.02 -12.60 -5.37
N ARG A 169 0.93 -12.99 -4.09
CA ARG A 169 -0.28 -12.75 -3.28
C ARG A 169 -0.58 -11.26 -3.11
N GLN A 170 0.45 -10.46 -2.83
CA GLN A 170 0.31 -9.00 -2.71
C GLN A 170 -0.12 -8.37 -4.04
N LEU A 171 0.44 -8.80 -5.16
CA LEU A 171 0.01 -8.35 -6.49
C LEU A 171 -1.47 -8.67 -6.75
N ALA A 172 -1.93 -9.88 -6.39
CA ALA A 172 -3.32 -10.29 -6.56
C ALA A 172 -4.30 -9.49 -5.67
N ALA A 173 -3.90 -9.17 -4.45
CA ALA A 173 -4.72 -8.43 -3.49
C ALA A 173 -4.85 -6.93 -3.81
N ALA A 174 -3.79 -6.31 -4.35
CA ALA A 174 -3.73 -4.86 -4.59
C ALA A 174 -4.92 -4.26 -5.40
N PRO A 175 -5.39 -4.84 -6.53
CA PRO A 175 -6.54 -4.31 -7.25
C PRO A 175 -7.85 -4.43 -6.48
N ILE A 176 -7.99 -5.44 -5.61
CA ILE A 176 -9.18 -5.64 -4.76
C ILE A 176 -9.20 -4.57 -3.66
N VAL A 177 -8.06 -4.37 -3.00
CA VAL A 177 -7.85 -3.30 -2.01
C VAL A 177 -8.15 -1.92 -2.61
N LEU A 178 -7.62 -1.61 -3.79
CA LEU A 178 -7.89 -0.33 -4.45
C LEU A 178 -9.37 -0.15 -4.78
N GLN A 179 -10.05 -1.21 -5.24
CA GLN A 179 -11.49 -1.13 -5.48
C GLN A 179 -12.27 -0.88 -4.18
N ALA A 180 -11.91 -1.54 -3.09
CA ALA A 180 -12.56 -1.37 -1.79
C ALA A 180 -12.36 0.04 -1.23
N TYR A 181 -11.16 0.62 -1.39
CA TYR A 181 -10.91 2.01 -1.01
C TYR A 181 -11.78 3.01 -1.78
N ILE A 182 -11.91 2.86 -3.10
CA ILE A 182 -12.79 3.74 -3.89
C ILE A 182 -14.25 3.59 -3.44
N ASP A 183 -14.68 2.38 -3.09
CA ASP A 183 -16.01 2.09 -2.59
C ASP A 183 -16.28 2.74 -1.22
N GLU A 184 -15.28 2.73 -0.34
CA GLU A 184 -15.28 3.41 0.96
C GLU A 184 -15.39 4.94 0.79
N MET A 185 -14.52 5.56 -0.02
CA MET A 185 -14.58 7.01 -0.29
C MET A 185 -15.96 7.43 -0.81
N LEU A 186 -16.58 6.62 -1.68
CA LEU A 186 -17.93 6.89 -2.14
C LEU A 186 -18.99 6.70 -1.04
N ALA A 187 -18.83 5.73 -0.15
CA ALA A 187 -19.74 5.49 0.96
C ALA A 187 -19.69 6.62 2.00
N GLU A 188 -18.50 7.17 2.25
CA GLU A 188 -18.26 8.30 3.16
C GLU A 188 -18.62 9.66 2.54
N GLY A 189 -18.98 9.68 1.24
CA GLY A 189 -19.36 10.90 0.54
C GLY A 189 -18.18 11.68 -0.05
N ASP A 190 -16.95 11.19 0.07
CA ASP A 190 -15.78 11.73 -0.62
C ASP A 190 -15.73 11.31 -2.10
N VAL A 191 -16.72 11.82 -2.83
CA VAL A 191 -16.84 11.63 -4.27
C VAL A 191 -15.66 12.27 -5.03
N LYS A 192 -15.01 13.28 -4.45
CA LYS A 192 -13.87 13.96 -5.07
C LYS A 192 -12.66 13.03 -5.07
N GLU A 193 -12.35 12.41 -3.94
CA GLU A 193 -11.23 11.46 -3.83
C GLU A 193 -11.48 10.23 -4.71
N ALA A 194 -12.68 9.64 -4.64
CA ALA A 194 -13.02 8.50 -5.50
C ALA A 194 -12.80 8.79 -7.00
N LYS A 195 -13.18 9.99 -7.47
CA LYS A 195 -12.95 10.40 -8.86
C LYS A 195 -11.46 10.62 -9.16
N LEU A 196 -10.72 11.22 -8.23
CA LEU A 196 -9.28 11.47 -8.36
C LEU A 196 -8.52 10.14 -8.48
N VAL A 197 -8.79 9.17 -7.60
CA VAL A 197 -8.19 7.84 -7.65
C VAL A 197 -8.49 7.14 -8.98
N LEU A 198 -9.73 7.18 -9.46
CA LEU A 198 -10.11 6.61 -10.76
C LEU A 198 -9.36 7.28 -11.93
N GLN A 199 -9.22 8.61 -11.90
CA GLN A 199 -8.44 9.35 -12.92
C GLN A 199 -6.96 8.96 -12.89
N ARG A 200 -6.36 8.90 -11.70
CA ARG A 200 -4.94 8.55 -11.54
C ARG A 200 -4.65 7.09 -11.88
N LEU A 201 -5.57 6.17 -11.56
CA LEU A 201 -5.50 4.78 -12.02
C LEU A 201 -5.54 4.72 -13.55
N PHE A 202 -6.40 5.51 -14.20
CA PHE A 202 -6.45 5.56 -15.66
C PHE A 202 -5.15 6.08 -16.26
N GLU A 203 -4.57 7.13 -15.68
CA GLU A 203 -3.28 7.68 -16.11
C GLU A 203 -2.14 6.67 -15.98
N PHE A 204 -2.07 5.97 -14.86
CA PHE A 204 -1.13 4.88 -14.63
C PHE A 204 -1.27 3.79 -15.70
N LEU A 205 -2.47 3.20 -15.84
CA LEU A 205 -2.73 2.13 -16.82
C LEU A 205 -2.50 2.56 -18.28
N ARG A 206 -2.66 3.85 -18.57
CA ARG A 206 -2.46 4.40 -19.92
C ARG A 206 -0.99 4.66 -20.23
N GLY A 207 -0.26 5.21 -19.28
CA GLY A 207 1.05 5.83 -19.50
C GLY A 207 2.23 4.98 -19.08
N ASP A 208 2.15 4.38 -17.89
CA ASP A 208 3.24 3.66 -17.25
C ASP A 208 3.65 2.41 -18.05
N ILE A 209 4.93 2.04 -18.02
CA ILE A 209 5.48 0.91 -18.78
C ILE A 209 5.14 -0.42 -18.10
N ALA A 210 5.32 -0.51 -16.77
CA ALA A 210 4.99 -1.70 -16.00
C ALA A 210 3.49 -1.98 -16.03
N ALA A 211 2.67 -0.93 -15.96
CA ALA A 211 1.21 -1.05 -16.06
C ALA A 211 0.72 -1.67 -17.38
N ARG A 212 1.52 -1.63 -18.45
CA ARG A 212 1.18 -2.26 -19.75
C ARG A 212 1.14 -3.77 -19.66
N LYS A 213 1.89 -4.34 -18.71
CA LYS A 213 1.99 -5.77 -18.46
C LYS A 213 0.90 -6.29 -17.55
N CYS A 214 0.14 -5.43 -16.87
CA CYS A 214 -0.98 -5.83 -16.02
C CYS A 214 -1.94 -6.88 -16.62
N PRO A 215 -2.32 -6.84 -17.92
CA PRO A 215 -3.17 -7.86 -18.51
C PRO A 215 -2.56 -9.26 -18.62
N GLU A 216 -1.22 -9.36 -18.55
CA GLU A 216 -0.45 -10.61 -18.62
C GLU A 216 -0.13 -11.16 -17.21
N LEU A 217 -0.33 -10.35 -16.16
CA LEU A 217 -0.02 -10.72 -14.78
C LEU A 217 -1.14 -11.56 -14.15
N PRO A 218 -0.83 -12.51 -13.26
CA PRO A 218 -1.82 -13.35 -12.57
C PRO A 218 -2.49 -12.59 -11.41
N MET A 219 -3.17 -11.50 -11.74
CA MET A 219 -3.97 -10.69 -10.83
C MET A 219 -5.28 -10.30 -11.51
N ARG A 220 -6.25 -9.83 -10.72
CA ARG A 220 -7.43 -9.18 -11.31
C ARG A 220 -7.00 -7.95 -12.09
N ASN A 221 -7.41 -7.85 -13.36
CA ASN A 221 -7.02 -6.75 -14.21
C ASN A 221 -7.52 -5.42 -13.62
N PRO A 222 -6.64 -4.45 -13.26
CA PRO A 222 -7.08 -3.21 -12.62
C PRO A 222 -8.01 -2.37 -13.51
N ALA A 223 -8.01 -2.57 -14.83
CA ALA A 223 -8.96 -1.91 -15.73
C ALA A 223 -10.42 -2.36 -15.52
N GLU A 224 -10.66 -3.44 -14.78
CA GLU A 224 -12.01 -3.88 -14.41
C GLU A 224 -12.63 -3.02 -13.31
N ILE A 225 -11.82 -2.31 -12.52
CA ILE A 225 -12.29 -1.41 -11.46
C ILE A 225 -13.26 -0.36 -12.04
N PHE A 226 -12.95 0.20 -13.21
CA PHE A 226 -13.85 1.14 -13.90
C PHE A 226 -15.22 0.55 -14.23
N ALA A 227 -15.29 -0.76 -14.47
CA ALA A 227 -16.56 -1.43 -14.75
C ALA A 227 -17.42 -1.56 -13.48
N ALA A 228 -16.79 -1.79 -12.32
CA ALA A 228 -17.49 -1.84 -11.03
C ALA A 228 -18.23 -0.53 -10.73
N PHE A 229 -17.62 0.62 -11.03
CA PHE A 229 -18.20 1.94 -10.74
C PHE A 229 -19.01 2.56 -11.88
N GLN A 230 -19.06 1.93 -13.06
CA GLN A 230 -19.74 2.47 -14.25
C GLN A 230 -21.22 2.82 -14.01
N ARG A 231 -21.90 2.08 -13.12
CA ARG A 231 -23.32 2.24 -12.81
C ARG A 231 -23.58 2.80 -11.40
N ASP A 232 -22.53 3.10 -10.64
CA ASP A 232 -22.65 3.52 -9.26
C ASP A 232 -23.30 4.90 -9.13
N ARG A 233 -24.48 4.97 -8.52
CA ARG A 233 -25.26 6.22 -8.46
C ARG A 233 -24.65 7.28 -7.53
N ARG A 234 -23.68 6.91 -6.68
CA ARG A 234 -22.89 7.87 -5.87
C ARG A 234 -22.00 8.75 -6.75
N LEU A 235 -21.64 8.28 -7.95
CA LEU A 235 -20.99 9.08 -8.98
C LEU A 235 -22.04 9.77 -9.87
N ASP A 236 -21.79 11.05 -10.17
CA ASP A 236 -22.68 11.82 -11.04
C ASP A 236 -22.77 11.22 -12.46
N LEU A 237 -23.89 11.51 -13.12
CA LEU A 237 -24.20 10.99 -14.45
C LEU A 237 -23.12 11.34 -15.48
N ARG A 238 -22.56 12.56 -15.42
CA ARG A 238 -21.55 13.01 -16.38
C ARG A 238 -20.27 12.20 -16.21
N PHE A 239 -19.82 11.98 -14.97
CA PHE A 239 -18.64 11.18 -14.69
C PHE A 239 -18.80 9.73 -15.16
N ARG A 240 -19.92 9.09 -14.84
CA ARG A 240 -20.19 7.72 -15.28
C ARG A 240 -20.25 7.57 -16.80
N TRP A 241 -21.08 8.37 -17.46
CA TRP A 241 -21.42 8.14 -18.86
C TRP A 241 -20.39 8.68 -19.84
N PHE A 242 -19.63 9.71 -19.46
CA PHE A 242 -18.59 10.27 -20.32
C PHE A 242 -17.20 9.86 -19.86
N ASN A 243 -16.82 10.11 -18.61
CA ASN A 243 -15.45 9.88 -18.15
C ASN A 243 -15.11 8.40 -18.05
N LEU A 244 -15.81 7.64 -17.19
CA LEU A 244 -15.53 6.19 -17.01
C LEU A 244 -15.69 5.41 -18.32
N ARG A 245 -16.73 5.73 -19.10
CA ARG A 245 -16.94 5.10 -20.40
C ARG A 245 -15.80 5.39 -21.38
N SER A 246 -15.33 6.64 -21.42
CA SER A 246 -14.20 7.04 -22.26
C SER A 246 -12.90 6.33 -21.83
N MET A 247 -12.57 6.38 -20.53
CA MET A 247 -11.39 5.70 -19.97
C MET A 247 -11.35 4.21 -20.35
N ARG A 248 -12.47 3.50 -20.17
CA ARG A 248 -12.60 2.08 -20.53
C ARG A 248 -12.40 1.84 -22.03
N ARG A 249 -12.99 2.67 -22.88
CA ARG A 249 -12.81 2.58 -24.34
C ARG A 249 -11.35 2.80 -24.72
N THR A 250 -10.70 3.80 -24.15
CA THR A 250 -9.28 4.09 -24.40
C THR A 250 -8.41 2.90 -24.00
N LEU A 251 -8.55 2.36 -22.78
CA LEU A 251 -7.74 1.22 -22.33
C LEU A 251 -7.96 -0.02 -23.20
N ARG A 252 -9.22 -0.34 -23.58
CA ARG A 252 -9.53 -1.44 -24.50
C ARG A 252 -8.92 -1.26 -25.89
N SER A 253 -9.01 -0.05 -26.45
CA SER A 253 -8.46 0.23 -27.79
C SER A 253 -6.94 0.07 -27.85
N ARG A 254 -6.23 0.46 -26.78
CA ARG A 254 -4.77 0.30 -26.70
C ARG A 254 -4.36 -1.15 -26.55
N ARG A 255 -5.14 -1.96 -25.82
CA ARG A 255 -4.91 -3.40 -25.71
C ARG A 255 -5.00 -4.09 -27.08
N ARG A 256 -6.06 -3.83 -27.84
CA ARG A 256 -6.24 -4.38 -29.19
C ARG A 256 -5.19 -3.98 -30.22
N ARG A 257 -4.47 -2.87 -30.01
CA ARG A 257 -3.36 -2.44 -30.89
C ARG A 257 -2.04 -3.14 -30.58
N ARG A 258 -1.98 -3.92 -29.50
CA ARG A 258 -0.78 -4.62 -29.02
C ARG A 258 -0.88 -6.14 -29.18
N GLU A 259 -2.10 -6.64 -29.34
CA GLU A 259 -2.42 -8.00 -29.80
C GLU A 259 -2.25 -8.04 -31.33
#